data_AF-A0A5B2TL85-F1
#
_entry.id   AF-A0A5B2TL85-F1
#
_cell.length_a   1.000
_cell.length_b   1.000
_cell.length_c   1.000
_cell.angle_alpha   90.00
_cell.angle_beta   90.00
_cell.angle_gamma   90.00
#
_symmetry.space_group_name_H-M   'P 1'
#
loop_
_entity.id
_entity.type
_entity.pdbx_description
1 polymer ?
#
loop_
_entity_poly.entity_id
_entity_poly.type
_entity_poly.pdbx_seq_one_letter_code
_entity_poly.pdbx_strand_id
1 'polypeptide(L)'
;MRLFVAGSSARSQDMIHALRRTCRQGLGPATELEVVDIFQQPDLAERNGVVAAPTLVRLSPAPVRRLVGDLSDPERVLRAMALGPGAA
;
A
#
# COMPACT_ATOMS: atom_id res chain seq x y z
N MET A 1 1.96 -6.44 -2.64
CA MET A 1 2.01 -5.28 -1.72
C MET A 1 0.83 -5.35 -0.76
N ARG A 2 0.93 -4.73 0.43
CA ARG A 2 -0.14 -4.74 1.43
C ARG A 2 -0.57 -3.33 1.82
N LEU A 3 -1.87 -3.06 1.78
CA LEU A 3 -2.47 -1.85 2.30
C LEU A 3 -3.23 -2.17 3.59
N PHE A 4 -2.87 -1.50 4.67
CA PHE A 4 -3.55 -1.59 5.96
C PHE A 4 -4.52 -0.42 6.10
N VAL A 5 -5.78 -0.72 6.37
CA VAL A 5 -6.87 0.25 6.55
C VAL A 5 -7.55 0.04 7.90
N ALA A 6 -8.19 1.09 8.42
CA ALA A 6 -9.00 1.03 9.63
C ALA A 6 -10.48 1.12 9.22
N GLY A 7 -11.09 -0.03 8.93
CA GLY A 7 -12.48 -0.11 8.47
C GLY A 7 -12.69 0.13 6.97
N SER A 8 -13.90 -0.19 6.51
CA SER A 8 -14.34 -0.09 5.11
C SER A 8 -15.21 1.15 4.88
N SER A 9 -14.59 2.33 4.80
CA SER A 9 -15.29 3.57 4.37
C SER A 9 -15.25 3.73 2.84
N ALA A 10 -16.17 4.50 2.26
CA ALA A 10 -16.13 4.86 0.84
C ALA A 10 -14.76 5.46 0.43
N ARG A 11 -14.20 6.30 1.31
CA ARG A 11 -12.84 6.85 1.17
C ARG A 11 -11.76 5.77 1.05
N SER A 12 -11.91 4.67 1.78
CA SER A 12 -10.96 3.55 1.74
C SER A 12 -11.06 2.80 0.41
N GLN A 13 -12.27 2.64 -0.14
CA GLN A 13 -12.48 2.02 -1.45
C GLN A 13 -11.86 2.84 -2.58
N ASP A 14 -12.10 4.16 -2.58
CA ASP A 14 -11.51 5.06 -3.59
C ASP A 14 -9.98 5.01 -3.57
N MET A 15 -9.40 5.05 -2.37
CA MET A 15 -7.95 4.91 -2.16
C MET A 15 -7.43 3.57 -2.65
N ILE A 16 -8.11 2.45 -2.38
CA ILE A 16 -7.73 1.12 -2.88
C ILE A 16 -7.72 1.11 -4.42
N HIS A 17 -8.73 1.67 -5.06
CA HIS A 17 -8.81 1.74 -6.52
C HIS A 17 -7.69 2.60 -7.12
N ALA A 18 -7.43 3.77 -6.52
CA ALA A 18 -6.33 4.65 -6.92
C ALA A 18 -4.98 3.94 -6.79
N LEU A 19 -4.69 3.35 -5.63
CA LEU A 19 -3.45 2.63 -5.37
C LEU A 19 -3.25 1.44 -6.31
N ARG A 20 -4.31 0.67 -6.60
CA ARG A 20 -4.24 -0.42 -7.58
C ARG A 20 -3.87 0.08 -8.97
N ARG A 21 -4.29 1.29 -9.36
CA ARG A 21 -3.89 1.88 -10.65
C ARG A 21 -2.44 2.34 -10.61
N THR A 22 -2.05 3.09 -9.58
CA THR A 22 -0.68 3.59 -9.39
C THR A 22 0.35 2.44 -9.34
N CYS A 23 0.06 1.39 -8.59
CA CYS A 23 0.94 0.22 -8.49
C CYS A 23 1.08 -0.50 -9.83
N ARG A 24 -0.01 -0.67 -10.59
CA ARG A 24 0.04 -1.27 -11.93
C ARG A 24 0.85 -0.45 -12.93
N GLN A 25 0.83 0.88 -12.82
CA GLN A 25 1.65 1.76 -13.66
C GLN A 25 3.15 1.62 -13.37
N GLY A 26 3.52 1.45 -12.09
CA GLY A 26 4.94 1.39 -11.68
C GLY A 26 5.57 -0.01 -11.72
N LEU A 27 4.79 -1.07 -11.45
CA LEU A 27 5.28 -2.46 -11.31
C LEU A 27 4.71 -3.43 -12.36
N GLY A 28 3.76 -2.96 -13.18
CA GLY A 28 3.10 -3.77 -14.20
C GLY A 28 1.82 -4.47 -13.72
N PRO A 29 1.10 -5.13 -14.65
CA PRO A 29 -0.24 -5.69 -14.41
C PRO A 29 -0.28 -6.85 -13.41
N ALA A 30 0.84 -7.54 -13.17
CA ALA A 30 0.94 -8.66 -12.22
C ALA A 30 1.03 -8.21 -10.75
N THR A 31 0.93 -6.91 -10.48
CA THR A 31 1.07 -6.38 -9.13
C THR A 31 -0.17 -6.62 -8.30
N GLU A 32 -0.06 -7.51 -7.32
CA GLU A 32 -1.12 -7.74 -6.33
C GLU A 32 -1.07 -6.72 -5.19
N LEU A 33 -2.21 -6.07 -4.94
CA LEU A 33 -2.45 -5.27 -3.75
C LEU A 33 -3.43 -6.00 -2.84
N GLU A 34 -2.90 -6.58 -1.77
CA GLU A 34 -3.64 -7.17 -0.67
C GLU A 34 -4.11 -6.05 0.26
N VAL A 35 -5.37 -6.08 0.67
CA VAL A 35 -5.98 -5.09 1.58
C VAL A 35 -6.28 -5.79 2.89
N VAL A 36 -5.75 -5.24 3.97
CA VAL A 36 -5.85 -5.77 5.33
C VAL A 36 -6.58 -4.75 6.19
N ASP A 37 -7.71 -5.14 6.78
CA ASP A 37 -8.36 -4.33 7.79
C ASP A 37 -7.73 -4.64 9.16
N ILE A 38 -7.13 -3.63 9.79
CA ILE A 38 -6.45 -3.79 11.08
C ILE A 38 -7.39 -4.20 12.22
N PHE A 39 -8.69 -3.91 12.10
CA PHE A 39 -9.69 -4.34 13.09
C PHE A 39 -10.11 -5.80 12.90
N GLN A 40 -10.00 -6.33 11.67
CA GLN A 40 -10.31 -7.72 11.36
C GLN A 40 -9.09 -8.64 11.53
N GLN A 41 -7.89 -8.12 11.25
CA GLN A 41 -6.64 -8.89 11.26
C GLN A 41 -5.51 -8.13 12.01
N PRO A 42 -5.68 -7.89 13.33
CA PRO A 42 -4.69 -7.15 14.12
C PRO A 42 -3.32 -7.83 14.16
N ASP A 43 -3.27 -9.18 14.21
CA ASP A 43 -2.01 -9.94 14.19
C ASP A 43 -1.16 -9.66 12.94
N LEU A 44 -1.82 -9.47 11.79
CA LEU A 44 -1.11 -9.18 10.54
C LEU A 44 -0.56 -7.76 10.54
N ALA A 45 -1.28 -6.81 11.14
CA ALA A 45 -0.80 -5.44 11.32
C ALA A 45 0.43 -5.40 12.25
N GLU A 46 0.38 -6.12 13.38
CA GLU A 46 1.48 -6.20 14.35
C GLU A 46 2.74 -6.83 13.74
N ARG A 47 2.61 -7.98 13.06
CA ARG A 47 3.72 -8.65 12.35
C ARG A 47 4.36 -7.77 11.28
N ASN A 48 3.59 -6.85 10.69
CA ASN A 48 4.06 -5.88 9.71
C ASN A 48 4.37 -4.51 10.33
N GLY A 49 4.47 -4.39 11.67
CA GLY A 49 4.85 -3.17 12.39
C GLY A 49 3.96 -1.97 12.06
N VAL A 50 2.67 -2.20 11.81
CA VAL A 50 1.71 -1.15 11.46
C VAL A 50 1.06 -0.63 12.73
N VAL A 51 1.40 0.61 13.07
CA VAL A 51 0.91 1.29 14.29
C VAL A 51 -0.24 2.26 13.97
N ALA A 52 -0.34 2.70 12.72
CA ALA A 52 -1.36 3.63 12.26
C ALA A 52 -1.92 3.20 10.89
N ALA A 53 -3.18 3.54 10.63
CA ALA A 53 -3.80 3.39 9.32
C ALA A 53 -4.21 4.77 8.76
N PRO A 54 -4.18 4.95 7.43
CA PRO A 54 -3.77 3.95 6.43
C PRO A 54 -2.25 3.83 6.28
N THR A 55 -1.76 2.61 6.05
CA THR A 55 -0.34 2.31 5.82
C THR A 55 -0.16 1.37 4.63
N LEU A 56 0.66 1.77 3.66
CA LEU A 56 1.06 0.94 2.53
C LEU A 56 2.44 0.32 2.80
N VAL A 57 2.55 -1.00 2.66
CA VAL A 57 3.78 -1.76 2.87
C VAL A 57 4.14 -2.53 1.60
N ARG A 58 5.37 -2.34 1.11
CA ARG A 58 5.99 -3.15 0.07
C ARG A 58 7.01 -4.08 0.70
N LEU A 59 6.67 -5.37 0.77
CA LEU A 59 7.51 -6.40 1.38
C LEU A 59 8.59 -6.95 0.43
N SER A 60 8.35 -6.87 -0.88
CA SER A 60 9.23 -7.39 -1.91
C SER A 60 9.18 -6.50 -3.17
N PRO A 61 10.28 -6.41 -3.95
CA PRO A 61 11.65 -6.84 -3.61
C PRO A 61 12.23 -6.05 -2.42
N ALA A 62 13.27 -6.56 -1.77
CA ALA A 62 13.95 -5.82 -0.71
C ALA A 62 14.57 -4.50 -1.25
N PRO A 63 14.75 -3.47 -0.40
CA PRO A 63 14.35 -3.38 1.00
C PRO A 63 12.84 -3.17 1.17
N VAL A 64 12.31 -3.56 2.35
CA VAL A 64 10.92 -3.30 2.73
C VAL A 64 10.68 -1.80 2.81
N ARG A 65 9.61 -1.31 2.17
CA ARG A 65 9.22 0.11 2.20
C ARG A 65 7.84 0.31 2.79
N ARG A 66 7.65 1.42 3.49
CA ARG A 66 6.40 1.78 4.18
C ARG A 66 6.05 3.23 3.91
N LEU A 67 4.76 3.51 3.72
CA LEU A 67 4.20 4.86 3.63
C LEU A 67 2.96 4.94 4.51
N VAL A 68 2.98 5.84 5.48
CA VAL A 68 1.89 6.08 6.45
C VAL A 68 1.19 7.40 6.10
N GLY A 69 -0.14 7.44 6.24
CA GLY A 69 -0.93 8.66 6.06
C GLY A 69 -1.50 8.77 4.65
N ASP A 70 -1.54 9.98 4.09
CA ASP A 70 -2.25 10.21 2.83
C ASP A 70 -1.60 9.51 1.62
N LEU A 71 -2.39 8.65 0.97
CA LEU A 71 -2.04 7.85 -0.21
C LEU A 71 -2.73 8.36 -1.48
N SER A 72 -3.33 9.56 -1.44
CA SER A 72 -4.04 10.16 -2.57
C SER A 72 -3.13 10.64 -3.71
N ASP A 73 -1.87 10.97 -3.42
CA ASP A 73 -0.88 11.43 -4.40
C ASP A 73 -0.10 10.24 -5.02
N PRO A 74 -0.34 9.90 -6.30
CA PRO A 74 0.33 8.79 -6.97
C PRO A 74 1.84 8.94 -7.03
N GLU A 75 2.34 10.16 -7.26
CA GLU A 75 3.78 10.43 -7.38
C GLU A 75 4.49 10.21 -6.05
N ARG A 76 3.85 10.65 -4.95
CA ARG A 76 4.34 10.38 -3.60
C ARG A 76 4.36 8.88 -3.30
N VAL A 77 3.31 8.16 -3.67
CA VAL A 77 3.23 6.70 -3.48
C VAL A 77 4.33 5.98 -4.26
N LEU A 78 4.51 6.31 -5.53
CA LEU A 78 5.54 5.72 -6.38
C LEU A 78 6.94 5.97 -5.80
N ARG A 79 7.27 7.22 -5.45
CA ARG A 79 8.57 7.57 -4.84
C ARG A 79 8.80 6.85 -3.52
N ALA A 80 7.82 6.87 -2.60
CA ALA A 80 7.94 6.22 -1.31
C ALA A 80 8.14 4.71 -1.43
N MET A 81 7.52 4.10 -2.43
CA MET A 81 7.64 2.67 -2.72
C MET A 81 8.83 2.35 -3.64
N ALA A 82 9.59 3.36 -4.08
CA ALA A 82 10.66 3.24 -5.09
C ALA A 82 10.19 2.49 -6.34
N LEU A 83 9.00 2.87 -6.83
CA LEU A 83 8.40 2.38 -8.05
C LEU A 83 8.61 3.44 -9.14
N GLY A 84 9.16 3.03 -10.28
CA GLY A 84 9.43 3.92 -11.41
C GLY A 84 9.94 3.12 -12.60
N PRO A 85 9.93 3.71 -13.81
CA PRO A 85 10.28 3.05 -15.07
C PRO A 85 11.78 2.71 -15.24
N GLY A 86 12.45 2.30 -14.16
CA GLY A 86 13.87 1.91 -14.16
C GLY A 86 14.32 1.15 -12.90
N ALA A 87 13.39 0.68 -12.07
CA ALA A 87 13.73 -0.23 -10.97
C ALA A 87 13.81 -1.68 -11.50
N ALA A 88 14.86 -1.94 -12.28
CA ALA A 88 15.32 -3.28 -12.68
C ALA A 88 16.57 -3.64 -11.89
#